data_AF-A0A6J8BYE9-F1
#
_entry.id   AF-A0A6J8BYE9-F1
#
_cell.length_a   1.000
_cell.length_b   1.000
_cell.length_c   1.000
_cell.angle_alpha   90.00
_cell.angle_beta   90.00
_cell.angle_gamma   90.00
#
_symmetry.space_group_name_H-M   'P 1'
#
loop_
_entity.id
_entity.type
_entity.pdbx_description
1 polymer ?
#
loop_
_entity_poly.entity_id
_entity_poly.type
_entity_poly.pdbx_seq_one_letter_code
_entity_poly.pdbx_strand_id
1 'polypeptide(L)'
;MNRKQFHVLCIKNVLLEHVDVGPYFANAKNNDAAITKHMISVNAEGMNEWLETSDVCVVDRGFRDVIDFLREQGYNVEMPVYLKKGSKQHPVEEANASRLVTKVRWVVESVNARIKQWRFFDKVVSNHFIPIIGDLLRIVCAVCNKFRPPLAGTHPEDKSIAEAMLEKCKKGNAIQKMVTEEGLLTKRTIYKLVDASNVLDELADFPVLSMDKLREITMGVYQLKQAPNCQRTRGYSDEGDIEGWYCTCKSGARVVGCCAHVASLLWYLGYQRLEQQSGSRRDFKTSVLDASHIPSSDESDCDSLPEE
;
A
#
# COMPACT_ATOMS: atom_id res chain seq x y z
N MET A 1 8.13 -15.77 24.94
CA MET A 1 7.02 -14.93 25.46
C MET A 1 5.75 -15.35 24.73
N ASN A 2 4.79 -15.98 25.40
CA ASN A 2 3.58 -16.54 24.76
C ASN A 2 2.61 -15.41 24.39
N ARG A 3 2.73 -14.88 23.18
CA ARG A 3 1.80 -13.88 22.63
C ARG A 3 0.48 -14.57 22.26
N LYS A 4 -0.62 -13.82 22.25
CA LYS A 4 -1.90 -14.28 21.74
C LYS A 4 -2.34 -13.41 20.56
N GLN A 5 -3.06 -14.00 19.62
CA GLN A 5 -3.55 -13.35 18.41
C GLN A 5 -5.08 -13.24 18.43
N PHE A 6 -5.57 -12.15 17.84
CA PHE A 6 -6.97 -11.87 17.57
C PHE A 6 -7.12 -11.63 16.08
N HIS A 7 -8.19 -12.17 15.52
CA HIS A 7 -8.52 -11.98 14.12
C HIS A 7 -9.67 -10.98 14.01
N VAL A 8 -9.45 -9.88 13.29
CA VAL A 8 -10.42 -8.81 13.07
C VAL A 8 -10.91 -8.89 11.63
N LEU A 9 -12.20 -9.11 11.46
CA LEU A 9 -12.85 -9.08 10.15
C LEU A 9 -13.66 -7.79 9.98
N CYS A 10 -13.43 -7.08 8.87
CA CYS A 10 -14.17 -5.87 8.51
C CYS A 10 -15.19 -6.20 7.42
N ILE A 11 -16.46 -5.85 7.64
CA ILE A 11 -17.57 -6.11 6.71
C ILE A 11 -18.29 -4.78 6.42
N LYS A 12 -18.63 -4.54 5.15
CA LYS A 12 -19.55 -3.49 4.67
C LYS A 12 -19.38 -2.08 5.31
N ASN A 13 -18.22 -1.43 5.11
CA ASN A 13 -17.98 -0.02 5.50
C ASN A 13 -18.15 0.33 6.99
N VAL A 14 -18.40 -0.66 7.85
CA VAL A 14 -18.47 -0.52 9.31
C VAL A 14 -17.20 -1.10 9.91
N LEU A 15 -16.68 -0.48 10.97
CA LEU A 15 -15.36 -0.83 11.54
C LEU A 15 -15.25 -2.28 11.99
N LEU A 16 -16.35 -2.82 12.49
CA LEU A 16 -16.50 -4.17 13.03
C LEU A 16 -17.99 -4.35 13.28
N GLU A 17 -18.62 -5.29 12.58
CA GLU A 17 -19.99 -5.71 12.92
C GLU A 17 -19.95 -6.87 13.92
N HIS A 18 -19.09 -7.90 13.74
CA HIS A 18 -19.31 -9.15 14.51
C HIS A 18 -18.11 -10.03 14.90
N VAL A 19 -16.84 -9.69 14.64
CA VAL A 19 -15.79 -10.72 14.73
C VAL A 19 -14.61 -10.32 15.62
N ASP A 20 -14.71 -10.69 16.90
CA ASP A 20 -13.58 -10.90 17.81
C ASP A 20 -13.50 -12.39 18.13
N VAL A 21 -12.81 -13.18 17.30
CA VAL A 21 -12.61 -14.62 17.57
C VAL A 21 -11.20 -14.85 18.08
N GLY A 22 -11.12 -15.44 19.28
CA GLY A 22 -9.87 -15.67 20.01
C GLY A 22 -10.08 -15.63 21.52
N PRO A 23 -8.98 -15.58 22.30
CA PRO A 23 -7.60 -15.48 21.83
C PRO A 23 -6.96 -16.82 21.44
N TYR A 24 -6.25 -16.83 20.32
CA TYR A 24 -5.42 -17.96 19.88
C TYR A 24 -3.98 -17.80 20.39
N PHE A 25 -3.29 -18.90 20.69
CA PHE A 25 -1.85 -18.85 21.00
C PHE A 25 -1.04 -18.49 19.76
N ALA A 26 -0.16 -17.50 19.82
CA ALA A 26 0.73 -17.15 18.71
C ALA A 26 1.85 -18.20 18.59
N ASN A 27 1.61 -19.24 17.79
CA ASN A 27 2.58 -20.30 17.50
C ASN A 27 2.44 -20.73 16.03
N ALA A 28 3.38 -21.54 15.53
CA ALA A 28 3.38 -21.98 14.14
C ALA A 28 2.10 -22.73 13.70
N LYS A 29 1.34 -23.32 14.63
CA LYS A 29 0.09 -24.03 14.36
C LYS A 29 -1.13 -23.11 14.24
N ASN A 30 -1.08 -21.92 14.85
CA ASN A 30 -2.12 -20.92 14.83
C ASN A 30 -1.64 -19.68 14.08
N ASN A 31 -1.24 -19.85 12.82
CA ASN A 31 -1.00 -18.72 11.94
C ASN A 31 -2.34 -18.18 11.40
N ASP A 32 -2.31 -17.04 10.70
CA ASP A 32 -3.51 -16.38 10.19
C ASP A 32 -4.38 -17.31 9.32
N ALA A 33 -3.75 -18.15 8.49
CA ALA A 33 -4.42 -19.12 7.64
C ALA A 33 -5.13 -20.22 8.45
N ALA A 34 -4.45 -20.80 9.44
CA ALA A 34 -4.99 -21.85 10.30
C ALA A 34 -6.16 -21.34 11.17
N ILE A 35 -6.02 -20.13 11.72
CA ILE A 35 -7.08 -19.47 12.50
C ILE A 35 -8.31 -19.24 11.62
N THR A 36 -8.12 -18.69 10.40
CA THR A 36 -9.23 -18.44 9.46
C THR A 36 -9.97 -19.73 9.10
N LYS A 37 -9.22 -20.80 8.78
CA LYS A 37 -9.79 -22.10 8.45
C LYS A 37 -10.64 -22.64 9.60
N HIS A 38 -10.13 -22.55 10.83
CA HIS A 38 -10.87 -22.95 12.03
C HIS A 38 -12.15 -22.13 12.19
N MET A 39 -12.08 -20.80 12.11
CA MET A 39 -13.23 -19.89 12.30
C MET A 39 -14.40 -20.21 11.37
N ILE A 40 -14.13 -20.40 10.08
CA ILE A 40 -15.16 -20.73 9.08
C ILE A 40 -15.71 -22.14 9.32
N SER A 41 -14.82 -23.10 9.62
CA SER A 41 -15.22 -24.50 9.82
C SER A 41 -16.12 -24.70 11.04
N VAL A 42 -15.91 -23.92 12.11
CA VAL A 42 -16.73 -24.01 13.34
C VAL A 42 -17.93 -23.06 13.34
N ASN A 43 -18.18 -22.35 12.22
CA ASN A 43 -19.19 -21.30 12.12
C ASN A 43 -19.10 -20.28 13.27
N ALA A 44 -17.87 -19.82 13.57
CA ALA A 44 -17.63 -18.90 14.68
C ALA A 44 -18.50 -17.65 14.53
N GLU A 45 -19.22 -17.26 15.60
CA GLU A 45 -20.11 -16.07 15.58
C GLU A 45 -21.12 -16.09 14.40
N GLY A 46 -21.55 -17.27 13.95
CA GLY A 46 -22.53 -17.41 12.86
C GLY A 46 -22.00 -16.98 11.48
N MET A 47 -20.68 -17.05 11.25
CA MET A 47 -20.04 -16.67 9.97
C MET A 47 -20.76 -17.14 8.70
N ASN A 48 -21.25 -18.37 8.69
CA ASN A 48 -21.92 -18.99 7.55
C ASN A 48 -23.33 -18.44 7.31
N GLU A 49 -23.89 -17.68 8.26
CA GLU A 49 -25.21 -17.04 8.12
C GLU A 49 -25.13 -15.72 7.36
N TRP A 50 -23.97 -15.06 7.37
CA TRP A 50 -23.79 -13.74 6.74
C TRP A 50 -22.70 -13.71 5.67
N LEU A 51 -21.88 -14.76 5.52
CA LEU A 51 -21.05 -14.98 4.33
C LEU A 51 -21.84 -15.73 3.28
N GLU A 52 -21.92 -15.14 2.08
CA GLU A 52 -22.61 -15.73 0.94
C GLU A 52 -21.62 -16.36 -0.05
N THR A 53 -22.07 -17.38 -0.77
CA THR A 53 -21.27 -17.92 -1.88
C THR A 53 -21.03 -16.84 -2.93
N SER A 54 -19.84 -16.81 -3.52
CA SER A 54 -19.36 -15.77 -4.43
C SER A 54 -18.92 -14.45 -3.77
N ASP A 55 -18.98 -14.33 -2.44
CA ASP A 55 -18.40 -13.18 -1.75
C ASP A 55 -16.90 -13.04 -2.05
N VAL A 56 -16.43 -11.79 -2.16
CA VAL A 56 -15.03 -11.47 -2.47
C VAL A 56 -14.23 -11.35 -1.18
N CYS A 57 -13.40 -12.34 -0.89
CA CYS A 57 -12.43 -12.33 0.21
C CYS A 57 -11.11 -11.72 -0.24
N VAL A 58 -10.84 -10.50 0.21
CA VAL A 58 -9.54 -9.84 -0.02
C VAL A 58 -8.61 -10.15 1.15
N VAL A 59 -7.51 -10.85 0.88
CA VAL A 59 -6.58 -11.32 1.91
C VAL A 59 -5.15 -10.83 1.69
N ASP A 60 -4.41 -10.68 2.79
CA ASP A 60 -2.98 -10.42 2.75
C ASP A 60 -2.18 -11.68 2.42
N ARG A 61 -0.89 -11.49 2.12
CA ARG A 61 0.03 -12.59 1.77
C ARG A 61 0.19 -13.66 2.87
N GLY A 62 -0.08 -13.33 4.13
CA GLY A 62 -0.04 -14.29 5.24
C GLY A 62 -1.12 -15.38 5.19
N PHE A 63 -2.16 -15.18 4.37
CA PHE A 63 -3.30 -16.10 4.23
C PHE A 63 -3.16 -17.09 3.07
N ARG A 64 -1.97 -17.17 2.46
CA ARG A 64 -1.71 -18.03 1.29
C ARG A 64 -2.24 -19.45 1.47
N ASP A 65 -2.01 -20.05 2.63
CA ASP A 65 -2.30 -21.47 2.88
C ASP A 65 -3.80 -21.77 3.09
N VAL A 66 -4.64 -20.74 3.22
CA VAL A 66 -6.11 -20.90 3.36
C VAL A 66 -6.87 -20.57 2.07
N ILE A 67 -6.19 -20.09 1.02
CA ILE A 67 -6.84 -19.67 -0.23
C ILE A 67 -7.65 -20.80 -0.87
N ASP A 68 -7.06 -21.98 -1.00
CA ASP A 68 -7.73 -23.11 -1.67
C ASP A 68 -8.97 -23.55 -0.87
N PHE A 69 -8.86 -23.59 0.47
CA PHE A 69 -10.00 -23.85 1.34
C PHE A 69 -11.12 -22.83 1.16
N LEU A 70 -10.81 -21.53 1.13
CA LEU A 70 -11.82 -20.48 0.93
C LEU A 70 -12.52 -20.61 -0.43
N ARG A 71 -11.78 -21.00 -1.48
CA ARG A 71 -12.36 -21.25 -2.81
C ARG A 71 -13.25 -22.49 -2.83
N GLU A 72 -12.87 -23.54 -2.11
CA GLU A 72 -13.71 -24.75 -1.93
C GLU A 72 -15.02 -24.43 -1.19
N GLN A 73 -15.01 -23.47 -0.27
CA GLN A 73 -16.23 -22.96 0.38
C GLN A 73 -17.09 -22.06 -0.54
N GLY A 74 -16.63 -21.78 -1.77
CA GLY A 74 -17.36 -21.01 -2.77
C GLY A 74 -17.05 -19.50 -2.77
N TYR A 75 -16.00 -19.04 -2.09
CA TYR A 75 -15.62 -17.62 -2.06
C TYR A 75 -14.67 -17.25 -3.21
N ASN A 76 -14.76 -16.00 -3.66
CA ASN A 76 -13.83 -15.39 -4.60
C ASN A 76 -12.65 -14.79 -3.84
N VAL A 77 -11.46 -15.39 -3.92
CA VAL A 77 -10.31 -14.97 -3.11
C VAL A 77 -9.29 -14.19 -3.92
N GLU A 78 -9.00 -12.96 -3.47
CA GLU A 78 -8.07 -12.02 -4.07
C GLU A 78 -6.90 -11.72 -3.13
N MET A 79 -5.66 -11.79 -3.65
CA MET A 79 -4.43 -11.59 -2.86
C MET A 79 -3.35 -10.90 -3.71
N PRO A 80 -2.47 -10.05 -3.15
CA PRO A 80 -1.34 -9.49 -3.89
C PRO A 80 -0.38 -10.59 -4.38
N VAL A 81 -0.11 -10.59 -5.68
CA VAL A 81 0.70 -11.62 -6.35
C VAL A 81 2.14 -11.62 -5.82
N TYR A 82 2.75 -12.80 -5.74
CA TYR A 82 4.16 -12.93 -5.37
C TYR A 82 5.07 -12.82 -6.60
N LEU A 83 6.24 -12.23 -6.39
CA LEU A 83 7.21 -12.12 -7.46
C LEU A 83 7.75 -13.53 -7.78
N LYS A 84 7.67 -13.92 -9.05
CA LYS A 84 8.19 -15.22 -9.51
C LYS A 84 9.69 -15.29 -9.27
N LYS A 85 10.20 -16.45 -8.87
CA LYS A 85 11.63 -16.66 -8.61
C LYS A 85 12.43 -16.29 -9.86
N GLY A 86 13.49 -15.49 -9.69
CA GLY A 86 14.33 -15.00 -10.78
C GLY A 86 13.78 -13.78 -11.54
N SER A 87 12.52 -13.39 -11.32
CA SER A 87 11.95 -12.17 -11.90
C SER A 87 12.30 -10.95 -11.05
N LYS A 88 12.67 -9.83 -11.70
CA LYS A 88 12.92 -8.55 -11.01
C LYS A 88 11.65 -7.70 -10.85
N GLN A 89 10.66 -7.93 -11.70
CA GLN A 89 9.40 -7.17 -11.75
C GLN A 89 8.20 -8.08 -12.02
N HIS A 90 7.01 -7.62 -11.58
CA HIS A 90 5.75 -8.22 -11.96
C HIS A 90 5.36 -7.84 -13.40
N PRO A 91 4.70 -8.74 -14.15
CA PRO A 91 3.94 -8.37 -15.34
C PRO A 91 2.94 -7.25 -15.05
N VAL A 92 2.55 -6.50 -16.07
CA VAL A 92 1.66 -5.33 -15.94
C VAL A 92 0.33 -5.75 -15.31
N GLU A 93 -0.23 -6.87 -15.76
CA GLU A 93 -1.50 -7.43 -15.33
C GLU A 93 -1.47 -7.80 -13.84
N GLU A 94 -0.45 -8.56 -13.42
CA GLU A 94 -0.26 -8.96 -12.02
C GLU A 94 -0.01 -7.74 -11.11
N ALA A 95 0.75 -6.75 -11.59
CA ALA A 95 1.05 -5.53 -10.86
C ALA A 95 -0.18 -4.63 -10.69
N ASN A 96 -1.03 -4.56 -11.72
CA ASN A 96 -2.32 -3.86 -11.68
C ASN A 96 -3.30 -4.56 -10.72
N ALA A 97 -3.47 -5.88 -10.83
CA ALA A 97 -4.33 -6.66 -9.95
C ALA A 97 -3.93 -6.49 -8.48
N SER A 98 -2.62 -6.59 -8.19
CA SER A 98 -2.09 -6.34 -6.85
C SER A 98 -2.36 -4.92 -6.35
N ARG A 99 -2.43 -3.92 -7.26
CA ARG A 99 -2.79 -2.55 -6.88
C ARG A 99 -4.27 -2.42 -6.51
N LEU A 100 -5.17 -3.11 -7.20
CA LEU A 100 -6.59 -3.14 -6.87
C LEU A 100 -6.81 -3.73 -5.48
N VAL A 101 -6.17 -4.87 -5.19
CA VAL A 101 -6.20 -5.51 -3.87
C VAL A 101 -5.70 -4.55 -2.78
N THR A 102 -4.54 -3.94 -2.99
CA THR A 102 -3.98 -2.99 -1.99
C THR A 102 -4.79 -1.71 -1.83
N LYS A 103 -5.59 -1.31 -2.83
CA LYS A 103 -6.52 -0.16 -2.71
C LYS A 103 -7.66 -0.49 -1.75
N VAL A 104 -8.25 -1.69 -1.85
CA VAL A 104 -9.32 -2.14 -0.95
C VAL A 104 -8.78 -2.40 0.46
N ARG A 105 -7.58 -2.97 0.56
CA ARG A 105 -6.89 -3.22 1.85
C ARG A 105 -6.76 -1.98 2.74
N TRP A 106 -6.68 -0.79 2.14
CA TRP A 106 -6.62 0.48 2.90
C TRP A 106 -7.77 0.64 3.91
N VAL A 107 -8.96 0.09 3.62
CA VAL A 107 -10.09 0.12 4.55
C VAL A 107 -9.73 -0.64 5.83
N VAL A 108 -9.23 -1.87 5.70
CA VAL A 108 -8.79 -2.72 6.83
C VAL A 108 -7.65 -2.06 7.60
N GLU A 109 -6.67 -1.48 6.91
CA GLU A 109 -5.58 -0.73 7.55
C GLU A 109 -6.10 0.47 8.34
N SER A 110 -7.12 1.15 7.83
CA SER A 110 -7.73 2.31 8.47
C SER A 110 -8.56 1.93 9.70
N VAL A 111 -9.26 0.77 9.67
CA VAL A 111 -9.90 0.17 10.86
C VAL A 111 -8.85 -0.06 11.94
N ASN A 112 -7.79 -0.81 11.60
CA ASN A 112 -6.73 -1.17 12.52
C ASN A 112 -6.04 0.08 13.09
N ALA A 113 -5.84 1.11 12.27
CA ALA A 113 -5.30 2.39 12.72
C ALA A 113 -6.20 3.09 13.75
N ARG A 114 -7.53 3.07 13.57
CA ARG A 114 -8.46 3.66 14.56
C ARG A 114 -8.44 2.91 15.88
N ILE A 115 -8.37 1.58 15.86
CA ILE A 115 -8.27 0.77 17.08
C ILE A 115 -6.95 1.08 17.81
N LYS A 116 -5.84 1.15 17.08
CA LYS A 116 -4.50 1.45 17.62
C LYS A 116 -4.34 2.89 18.13
N GLN A 117 -5.27 3.81 17.88
CA GLN A 117 -5.26 5.13 18.53
C GLN A 117 -5.57 5.04 20.03
N TRP A 118 -6.21 3.96 20.48
CA TRP A 118 -6.50 3.74 21.89
C TRP A 118 -5.26 3.16 22.56
N ARG A 119 -4.69 3.89 23.53
CA ARG A 119 -3.44 3.52 24.24
C ARG A 119 -3.42 2.07 24.75
N PHE A 120 -4.58 1.55 25.13
CA PHE A 120 -4.74 0.16 25.58
C PHE A 120 -4.39 -0.85 24.48
N PHE A 121 -4.84 -0.63 23.24
CA PHE A 121 -4.64 -1.51 22.09
C PHE A 121 -3.38 -1.20 21.27
N ASP A 122 -2.72 -0.07 21.52
CA ASP A 122 -1.42 0.27 20.91
C ASP A 122 -0.25 -0.55 21.52
N LYS A 123 -0.40 -1.01 22.76
CA LYS A 123 0.64 -1.71 23.51
C LYS A 123 0.30 -3.19 23.71
N VAL A 124 1.30 -3.95 24.16
CA VAL A 124 1.10 -5.34 24.58
C VAL A 124 0.17 -5.35 25.79
N VAL A 125 -1.00 -5.98 25.64
CA VAL A 125 -2.00 -6.10 26.71
C VAL A 125 -1.62 -7.25 27.65
N SER A 126 -1.78 -7.03 28.95
CA SER A 126 -1.54 -8.06 29.97
C SER A 126 -2.54 -9.23 29.82
N ASN A 127 -2.07 -10.46 30.04
CA ASN A 127 -2.89 -11.67 30.04
C ASN A 127 -4.06 -11.62 31.04
N HIS A 128 -4.00 -10.76 32.07
CA HIS A 128 -5.11 -10.54 32.98
C HIS A 128 -6.41 -10.11 32.26
N PHE A 129 -6.29 -9.37 31.15
CA PHE A 129 -7.43 -8.86 30.40
C PHE A 129 -8.03 -9.87 29.41
N ILE A 130 -7.44 -11.06 29.25
CA ILE A 130 -7.92 -12.10 28.31
C ILE A 130 -9.43 -12.37 28.42
N PRO A 131 -10.03 -12.50 29.61
CA PRO A 131 -11.46 -12.80 29.71
C PRO A 131 -12.38 -11.68 29.21
N ILE A 132 -11.90 -10.43 29.19
CA ILE A 132 -12.73 -9.24 28.89
C ILE A 132 -12.25 -8.45 27.66
N ILE A 133 -11.12 -8.82 27.06
CA ILE A 133 -10.50 -8.05 25.97
C ILE A 133 -11.37 -7.99 24.71
N GLY A 134 -12.14 -9.03 24.42
CA GLY A 134 -13.13 -9.00 23.35
C GLY A 134 -14.22 -7.95 23.61
N ASP A 135 -14.74 -7.88 24.84
CA ASP A 135 -15.74 -6.87 25.19
C ASP A 135 -15.16 -5.45 25.15
N LEU A 136 -13.92 -5.26 25.59
CA LEU A 136 -13.21 -3.98 25.46
C LEU A 136 -13.06 -3.56 23.99
N LEU A 137 -12.75 -4.51 23.10
CA LEU A 137 -12.58 -4.25 21.68
C LEU A 137 -13.93 -3.91 21.02
N ARG A 138 -14.99 -4.67 21.32
CA ARG A 138 -16.37 -4.36 20.91
C ARG A 138 -16.81 -2.97 21.37
N ILE A 139 -16.55 -2.59 22.62
CA ILE A 139 -16.87 -1.25 23.15
C ILE A 139 -16.12 -0.17 22.37
N VAL A 140 -14.81 -0.32 22.17
CA VAL A 140 -14.01 0.65 21.39
C VAL A 140 -14.54 0.78 19.96
N CYS A 141 -14.91 -0.32 19.34
CA CYS A 141 -15.45 -0.32 17.98
C CYS A 141 -16.83 0.32 17.92
N ALA A 142 -17.71 0.06 18.88
CA ALA A 142 -19.00 0.73 19.00
C ALA A 142 -18.85 2.25 19.19
N VAL A 143 -17.93 2.69 20.04
CA VAL A 143 -17.61 4.11 20.23
C VAL A 143 -17.08 4.71 18.92
N CYS A 144 -16.18 4.02 18.22
CA CYS A 144 -15.65 4.51 16.96
C CYS A 144 -16.75 4.57 15.88
N ASN A 145 -17.66 3.59 15.79
CA ASN A 145 -18.80 3.61 14.88
C ASN A 145 -19.78 4.75 15.18
N LYS A 146 -19.99 5.07 16.47
CA LYS A 146 -20.93 6.11 16.90
C LYS A 146 -20.41 7.53 16.68
N PHE A 147 -19.14 7.77 16.98
CA PHE A 147 -18.58 9.12 17.09
C PHE A 147 -17.56 9.48 16.01
N ARG A 148 -17.00 8.52 15.26
CA ARG A 148 -16.11 8.83 14.14
C ARG A 148 -16.90 8.86 12.83
N PRO A 149 -16.48 9.65 11.84
CA PRO A 149 -17.01 9.56 10.50
C PRO A 149 -16.84 8.14 9.93
N PRO A 150 -17.69 7.69 8.98
CA PRO A 150 -17.48 6.46 8.23
C PRO A 150 -16.05 6.35 7.67
N LEU A 151 -15.52 5.12 7.56
CA LEU A 151 -14.16 4.89 7.06
C LEU A 151 -14.01 5.23 5.58
N ALA A 152 -15.02 4.86 4.80
CA ALA A 152 -15.20 5.30 3.44
C ALA A 152 -16.45 6.18 3.42
N GLY A 153 -16.31 7.44 3.02
CA GLY A 153 -17.46 8.15 2.48
C GLY A 153 -17.79 7.49 1.15
N THR A 154 -19.06 7.26 0.84
CA THR A 154 -19.47 6.98 -0.55
C THR A 154 -19.48 8.31 -1.29
N HIS A 155 -18.30 8.89 -1.55
CA HIS A 155 -18.25 10.07 -2.41
C HIS A 155 -18.49 9.60 -3.85
N PRO A 156 -19.30 10.30 -4.66
CA PRO A 156 -19.48 9.93 -6.07
C PRO A 156 -18.16 9.76 -6.84
N GLU A 157 -17.12 10.49 -6.43
CA GLU A 157 -15.76 10.37 -6.98
C GLU A 157 -15.12 9.02 -6.70
N ASP A 158 -15.40 8.34 -5.59
CA ASP A 158 -14.80 7.04 -5.27
C ASP A 158 -15.24 5.96 -6.28
N LYS A 159 -16.50 6.05 -6.73
CA LYS A 159 -17.01 5.18 -7.80
C LYS A 159 -16.30 5.48 -9.12
N SER A 160 -16.17 6.76 -9.48
CA SER A 160 -15.45 7.17 -10.69
C SER A 160 -13.99 6.72 -10.67
N ILE A 161 -13.31 6.85 -9.52
CA ILE A 161 -11.94 6.37 -9.32
C ILE A 161 -11.88 4.85 -9.48
N ALA A 162 -12.80 4.10 -8.88
CA ALA A 162 -12.83 2.65 -9.00
C ALA A 162 -13.03 2.20 -10.46
N GLU A 163 -13.97 2.79 -11.18
CA GLU A 163 -14.20 2.55 -12.62
C GLU A 163 -12.94 2.89 -13.44
N ALA A 164 -12.31 4.03 -13.17
CA ALA A 164 -11.06 4.41 -13.82
C ALA A 164 -9.90 3.44 -13.52
N MET A 165 -9.81 2.90 -12.30
CA MET A 165 -8.83 1.86 -11.95
C MET A 165 -9.08 0.57 -12.71
N LEU A 166 -10.34 0.14 -12.83
CA LEU A 166 -10.73 -1.07 -13.56
C LEU A 166 -10.44 -0.93 -15.07
N GLU A 167 -10.74 0.22 -15.67
CA GLU A 167 -10.43 0.49 -17.07
C GLU A 167 -8.92 0.57 -17.33
N LYS A 168 -8.16 1.21 -16.45
CA LYS A 168 -6.68 1.22 -16.55
C LYS A 168 -6.09 -0.17 -16.35
N CYS A 169 -6.66 -1.01 -15.50
CA CYS A 169 -6.16 -2.36 -15.24
C CYS A 169 -6.10 -3.23 -16.51
N LYS A 170 -7.01 -2.99 -17.46
CA LYS A 170 -7.09 -3.70 -18.75
C LYS A 170 -6.02 -3.26 -19.75
N LYS A 171 -5.31 -2.15 -19.49
CA LYS A 171 -4.32 -1.58 -20.41
C LYS A 171 -2.91 -2.08 -20.08
N GLY A 172 -2.13 -2.34 -21.13
CA GLY A 172 -0.69 -2.56 -21.01
C GLY A 172 0.08 -1.25 -20.76
N ASN A 173 1.37 -1.35 -20.44
CA ASN A 173 2.23 -0.19 -20.24
C ASN A 173 2.99 0.16 -21.53
N ALA A 174 2.52 1.20 -22.23
CA ALA A 174 3.15 1.69 -23.46
C ALA A 174 4.59 2.17 -23.25
N ILE A 175 4.88 2.81 -22.12
CA ILE A 175 6.23 3.30 -21.78
C ILE A 175 7.18 2.13 -21.53
N GLN A 176 6.72 1.06 -20.87
CA GLN A 176 7.50 -0.16 -20.72
C GLN A 176 7.86 -0.77 -22.08
N LYS A 177 6.88 -0.83 -23.00
CA LYS A 177 7.08 -1.34 -24.36
C LYS A 177 8.14 -0.53 -25.09
N MET A 178 8.02 0.80 -25.11
CA MET A 178 9.01 1.72 -25.69
C MET A 178 10.41 1.53 -25.08
N VAL A 179 10.51 1.49 -23.74
CA VAL A 179 11.80 1.29 -23.04
C VAL A 179 12.47 -0.02 -23.43
N THR A 180 11.67 -1.06 -23.69
CA THR A 180 12.16 -2.38 -24.07
C THR A 180 12.58 -2.42 -25.54
N GLU A 181 11.73 -1.93 -26.44
CA GLU A 181 11.96 -1.91 -27.89
C GLU A 181 13.16 -1.04 -28.27
N GLU A 182 13.31 0.11 -27.62
CA GLU A 182 14.43 1.02 -27.88
C GLU A 182 15.69 0.69 -27.08
N GLY A 183 15.66 -0.35 -26.24
CA GLY A 183 16.81 -0.75 -25.41
C GLY A 183 17.30 0.35 -24.47
N LEU A 184 16.42 1.22 -23.96
CA LEU A 184 16.81 2.42 -23.21
C LEU A 184 17.53 2.09 -21.90
N LEU A 185 17.33 0.88 -21.36
CA LEU A 185 18.01 0.43 -20.13
C LEU A 185 19.47 0.03 -20.35
N THR A 186 19.87 -0.29 -21.57
CA THR A 186 21.23 -0.75 -21.91
C THR A 186 22.06 0.34 -22.59
N LYS A 187 21.41 1.40 -23.12
CA LYS A 187 22.09 2.56 -23.70
C LYS A 187 22.90 3.31 -22.63
N ARG A 188 24.19 3.57 -22.92
CA ARG A 188 25.01 4.49 -22.13
C ARG A 188 24.38 5.88 -22.18
N THR A 189 23.91 6.36 -21.04
CA THR A 189 23.33 7.69 -20.92
C THR A 189 24.39 8.65 -20.39
N ILE A 190 24.58 9.78 -21.06
CA ILE A 190 25.38 10.89 -20.54
C ILE A 190 24.50 11.63 -19.53
N TYR A 191 24.86 11.57 -18.25
CA TYR A 191 24.17 12.33 -17.22
C TYR A 191 24.65 13.77 -17.27
N LYS A 192 23.73 14.70 -17.50
CA LYS A 192 23.96 16.12 -17.24
C LYS A 192 23.53 16.40 -15.81
N LEU A 193 24.43 16.95 -15.01
CA LEU A 193 24.06 17.46 -13.69
C LEU A 193 23.08 18.62 -13.91
N VAL A 194 21.91 18.56 -13.28
CA VAL A 194 20.97 19.68 -13.27
C VAL A 194 21.37 20.62 -12.15
N ASP A 195 21.60 21.90 -12.46
CA ASP A 195 21.95 22.89 -11.45
C ASP A 195 20.72 23.16 -10.57
N ALA A 196 20.84 22.81 -9.28
CA ALA A 196 19.81 23.03 -8.28
C ALA A 196 19.41 24.50 -8.10
N SER A 197 20.20 25.45 -8.60
CA SER A 197 19.87 26.89 -8.60
C SER A 197 19.12 27.36 -9.85
N ASN A 198 19.18 26.63 -10.96
CA ASN A 198 18.54 26.96 -12.25
C ASN A 198 17.59 25.84 -12.74
N VAL A 199 17.05 25.05 -11.81
CA VAL A 199 16.16 23.90 -12.11
C VAL A 199 14.95 24.30 -12.95
N LEU A 200 14.48 25.54 -12.83
CA LEU A 200 13.32 26.06 -13.58
C LEU A 200 13.63 26.26 -15.07
N ASP A 201 14.81 26.78 -15.39
CA ASP A 201 15.23 26.99 -16.78
C ASP A 201 15.72 25.68 -17.41
N GLU A 202 16.40 24.84 -16.65
CA GLU A 202 16.91 23.55 -17.14
C GLU A 202 15.84 22.45 -17.26
N LEU A 203 14.71 22.59 -16.56
CA LEU A 203 13.56 21.67 -16.61
C LEU A 203 12.25 22.39 -16.95
N ALA A 204 12.32 23.43 -17.78
CA ALA A 204 11.16 24.16 -18.28
C ALA A 204 10.20 23.27 -19.10
N ASP A 205 10.71 22.16 -19.62
CA ASP A 205 9.98 21.13 -20.36
C ASP A 205 9.15 20.19 -19.45
N PHE A 206 9.46 20.12 -18.16
CA PHE A 206 8.69 19.30 -17.21
C PHE A 206 7.42 20.08 -16.76
N PRO A 207 6.24 19.46 -16.72
CA PRO A 207 5.00 20.15 -16.42
C PRO A 207 4.79 20.49 -14.95
N VAL A 208 4.03 21.55 -14.70
CA VAL A 208 3.58 21.94 -13.36
C VAL A 208 2.37 21.11 -12.97
N LEU A 209 2.46 20.36 -11.87
CA LEU A 209 1.40 19.47 -11.39
C LEU A 209 0.78 20.03 -10.11
N SER A 210 -0.55 20.09 -10.06
CA SER A 210 -1.28 20.35 -8.82
C SER A 210 -1.29 19.11 -7.91
N MET A 211 -1.56 19.31 -6.61
CA MET A 211 -1.74 18.18 -5.68
C MET A 211 -2.89 17.26 -6.10
N ASP A 212 -3.93 17.79 -6.74
CA ASP A 212 -5.06 17.00 -7.21
C ASP A 212 -4.68 16.16 -8.42
N LYS A 213 -3.88 16.71 -9.35
CA LYS A 213 -3.31 15.92 -10.46
C LYS A 213 -2.39 14.82 -9.97
N LEU A 214 -1.58 15.08 -8.94
CA LEU A 214 -0.75 14.05 -8.30
C LEU A 214 -1.58 12.95 -7.64
N ARG A 215 -2.69 13.29 -6.98
CA ARG A 215 -3.63 12.32 -6.39
C ARG A 215 -4.32 11.47 -7.46
N GLU A 216 -4.67 12.08 -8.58
CA GLU A 216 -5.22 11.39 -9.76
C GLU A 216 -4.20 10.40 -10.32
N ILE A 217 -2.95 10.83 -10.57
CA ILE A 217 -1.89 9.96 -11.11
C ILE A 217 -1.58 8.79 -10.17
N THR A 218 -1.47 9.05 -8.86
CA THR A 218 -1.15 8.03 -7.84
C THR A 218 -2.35 7.14 -7.47
N MET A 219 -3.56 7.56 -7.83
CA MET A 219 -4.84 6.97 -7.43
C MET A 219 -4.93 6.80 -5.89
N GLY A 220 -4.32 7.71 -5.12
CA GLY A 220 -4.39 7.76 -3.66
C GLY A 220 -3.23 8.45 -2.93
N VAL A 221 -3.48 8.85 -1.67
CA VAL A 221 -2.60 9.72 -0.86
C VAL A 221 -1.35 9.02 -0.32
N TYR A 222 -1.35 7.68 -0.18
CA TYR A 222 -0.30 6.94 0.52
C TYR A 222 1.09 7.09 -0.12
N GLN A 223 1.16 7.20 -1.44
CA GLN A 223 2.43 7.25 -2.17
C GLN A 223 3.12 8.62 -2.07
N LEU A 224 2.36 9.68 -1.79
CA LEU A 224 2.90 11.03 -1.61
C LEU A 224 3.60 11.19 -0.25
N LYS A 225 3.19 10.43 0.77
CA LYS A 225 3.88 10.43 2.08
C LYS A 225 5.25 9.75 2.06
N GLN A 226 5.49 8.87 1.08
CA GLN A 226 6.78 8.18 0.87
C GLN A 226 7.69 8.92 -0.14
N ALA A 227 7.23 10.07 -0.65
CA ALA A 227 7.87 10.84 -1.69
C ALA A 227 9.32 11.32 -1.43
N PRO A 228 9.81 11.54 -0.20
CA PRO A 228 11.14 12.13 -0.02
C PRO A 228 12.34 11.36 -0.60
N ASN A 229 12.20 10.05 -0.95
CA ASN A 229 13.37 9.16 -1.09
C ASN A 229 13.54 8.44 -2.43
N CYS A 230 13.10 8.95 -3.58
CA CYS A 230 13.44 8.24 -4.83
C CYS A 230 13.41 9.07 -6.12
N GLN A 231 14.33 8.73 -7.05
CA GLN A 231 14.57 9.42 -8.32
C GLN A 231 14.40 8.52 -9.56
N ARG A 232 14.08 9.13 -10.73
CA ARG A 232 13.81 8.67 -12.13
C ARG A 232 12.39 8.61 -12.72
N THR A 233 12.08 9.51 -13.67
CA THR A 233 11.02 9.37 -14.68
C THR A 233 11.38 10.21 -15.92
N ARG A 234 11.01 9.73 -17.13
CA ARG A 234 11.02 10.46 -18.41
C ARG A 234 9.80 10.03 -19.23
N GLY A 235 9.18 11.00 -19.90
CA GLY A 235 8.12 10.85 -20.90
C GLY A 235 7.32 12.16 -21.03
N TYR A 236 7.33 12.80 -22.21
CA TYR A 236 6.56 14.02 -22.50
C TYR A 236 5.94 13.96 -23.90
N SER A 237 4.77 14.56 -24.02
CA SER A 237 4.14 15.03 -25.27
C SER A 237 3.93 16.55 -25.19
N ASP A 238 3.70 17.17 -26.35
CA ASP A 238 3.74 18.63 -26.60
C ASP A 238 2.67 19.50 -25.89
N GLU A 239 1.83 18.93 -25.01
CA GLU A 239 0.82 19.67 -24.25
C GLU A 239 1.06 19.73 -22.72
N GLY A 240 2.19 19.20 -22.23
CA GLY A 240 2.56 19.34 -20.82
C GLY A 240 1.76 18.45 -19.86
N ASP A 241 1.19 17.34 -20.32
CA ASP A 241 0.53 16.35 -19.47
C ASP A 241 1.32 15.04 -19.39
N ILE A 242 1.31 14.40 -18.22
CA ILE A 242 2.02 13.14 -17.99
C ILE A 242 1.11 11.97 -18.38
N GLU A 243 1.34 11.43 -19.58
CA GLU A 243 0.53 10.34 -20.14
C GLU A 243 0.89 8.95 -19.60
N GLY A 244 2.11 8.77 -19.11
CA GLY A 244 2.56 7.46 -18.62
C GLY A 244 3.90 7.49 -17.89
N TRP A 245 4.20 6.38 -17.22
CA TRP A 245 5.44 6.20 -16.48
C TRP A 245 5.87 4.74 -16.51
N TYR A 246 7.17 4.54 -16.30
CA TYR A 246 7.74 3.23 -16.09
C TYR A 246 8.87 3.31 -15.07
N CYS A 247 8.94 2.30 -14.20
CA CYS A 247 10.04 2.13 -13.25
C CYS A 247 10.49 0.68 -13.28
N THR A 248 11.76 0.42 -13.00
CA THR A 248 12.37 -0.92 -12.93
C THR A 248 12.13 -1.63 -11.59
N CYS A 249 11.41 -1.01 -10.65
CA CYS A 249 11.08 -1.64 -9.36
C CYS A 249 10.00 -2.70 -9.51
N LYS A 250 9.80 -3.53 -8.47
CA LYS A 250 8.90 -4.71 -8.51
C LYS A 250 7.51 -4.41 -9.07
N SER A 251 6.94 -3.24 -8.75
CA SER A 251 5.61 -2.81 -9.21
C SER A 251 5.63 -1.71 -10.28
N GLY A 252 6.81 -1.37 -10.81
CA GLY A 252 7.02 -0.20 -11.66
C GLY A 252 6.44 -0.31 -13.07
N ALA A 253 5.98 -1.50 -13.47
CA ALA A 253 5.29 -1.75 -14.74
C ALA A 253 3.80 -1.38 -14.70
N ARG A 254 3.19 -1.22 -13.52
CA ARG A 254 1.75 -0.97 -13.40
C ARG A 254 1.32 0.37 -14.01
N VAL A 255 0.10 0.40 -14.51
CA VAL A 255 -0.58 1.60 -15.03
C VAL A 255 -1.71 2.08 -14.11
N VAL A 256 -2.18 1.21 -13.21
CA VAL A 256 -3.09 1.59 -12.13
C VAL A 256 -2.28 2.25 -11.01
N GLY A 257 -2.32 3.58 -10.94
CA GLY A 257 -1.43 4.35 -10.07
C GLY A 257 0.05 4.20 -10.44
N CYS A 258 0.95 4.81 -9.69
CA CYS A 258 2.39 4.72 -9.92
C CYS A 258 3.11 4.06 -8.73
N CYS A 259 4.36 3.63 -8.87
CA CYS A 259 5.14 3.17 -7.71
C CYS A 259 5.55 4.36 -6.83
N ALA A 260 5.99 4.09 -5.59
CA ALA A 260 6.51 5.15 -4.71
C ALA A 260 7.65 5.93 -5.39
N HIS A 261 8.48 5.26 -6.18
CA HIS A 261 9.60 5.91 -6.87
C HIS A 261 9.14 6.97 -7.88
N VAL A 262 8.15 6.63 -8.70
CA VAL A 262 7.56 7.58 -9.65
C VAL A 262 6.81 8.68 -8.90
N ALA A 263 6.04 8.32 -7.87
CA ALA A 263 5.29 9.31 -7.07
C ALA A 263 6.21 10.37 -6.46
N SER A 264 7.35 9.95 -5.89
CA SER A 264 8.40 10.84 -5.36
C SER A 264 8.81 11.92 -6.36
N LEU A 265 9.00 11.52 -7.61
CA LEU A 265 9.51 12.40 -8.65
C LEU A 265 8.48 13.33 -9.20
N LEU A 266 7.28 12.81 -9.45
CA LEU A 266 6.18 13.64 -9.89
C LEU A 266 5.89 14.70 -8.84
N TRP A 267 5.98 14.35 -7.56
CA TRP A 267 5.86 15.31 -6.48
C TRP A 267 7.02 16.32 -6.45
N TYR A 268 8.28 15.86 -6.52
CA TYR A 268 9.43 16.76 -6.46
C TYR A 268 9.52 17.71 -7.67
N LEU A 269 9.45 17.13 -8.88
CA LEU A 269 9.58 17.83 -10.14
C LEU A 269 8.30 18.56 -10.54
N GLY A 270 7.12 18.01 -10.29
CA GLY A 270 5.87 18.66 -10.69
C GLY A 270 5.36 19.70 -9.71
N TYR A 271 5.64 19.54 -8.41
CA TYR A 271 5.02 20.34 -7.35
C TYR A 271 6.04 21.07 -6.46
N GLN A 272 6.89 20.33 -5.74
CA GLN A 272 7.74 20.90 -4.69
C GLN A 272 8.75 21.93 -5.18
N ARG A 273 9.28 21.77 -6.41
CA ARG A 273 10.26 22.72 -6.99
C ARG A 273 9.70 24.14 -7.14
N LEU A 274 8.37 24.30 -7.19
CA LEU A 274 7.69 25.58 -7.39
C LEU A 274 7.36 26.26 -6.04
N GLU A 275 7.09 25.49 -4.99
CA GLU A 275 6.84 26.02 -3.64
C GLU A 275 8.09 26.62 -2.99
N GLN A 276 9.30 26.27 -3.43
CA GLN A 276 10.54 26.84 -2.91
C GLN A 276 10.69 28.35 -3.22
N GLN A 277 9.79 28.96 -4.00
CA GLN A 277 9.75 30.40 -4.24
C GLN A 277 8.89 31.18 -3.23
N SER A 278 7.96 30.55 -2.49
CA SER A 278 6.95 31.26 -1.69
C SER A 278 7.21 31.32 -0.17
N GLY A 279 8.33 30.78 0.34
CA GLY A 279 8.67 30.93 1.75
C GLY A 279 10.06 30.43 2.10
N SER A 280 10.83 31.29 2.78
CA SER A 280 12.11 31.03 3.49
C SER A 280 12.83 29.74 3.10
N ARG A 281 13.90 29.89 2.31
CA ARG A 281 14.96 28.91 2.03
C ARG A 281 15.26 28.05 3.26
N ARG A 282 14.53 26.95 3.46
CA ARG A 282 15.02 25.85 4.31
C ARG A 282 16.08 25.19 3.47
N ASP A 283 17.31 25.59 3.76
CA ASP A 283 18.49 25.15 3.05
C ASP A 283 18.65 23.65 3.27
N PHE A 284 18.08 22.83 2.40
CA PHE A 284 18.35 21.40 2.33
C PHE A 284 19.78 21.12 1.81
N LYS A 285 20.57 22.17 1.52
CA LYS A 285 21.87 22.11 0.84
C LYS A 285 23.09 21.83 1.74
N THR A 286 22.94 21.53 3.03
CA THR A 286 24.12 21.21 3.87
C THR A 286 24.18 19.81 4.46
N SER A 287 23.20 18.92 4.22
CA SER A 287 23.31 17.57 4.79
C SER A 287 22.56 16.47 4.03
N VAL A 288 22.66 16.42 2.70
CA VAL A 288 22.48 15.14 1.99
C VAL A 288 23.82 14.42 2.04
N LEU A 289 23.96 13.51 3.00
CA LEU A 289 25.16 12.68 3.15
C LEU A 289 25.22 11.66 2.00
N ASP A 290 26.39 11.59 1.38
CA ASP A 290 26.77 10.57 0.41
C ASP A 290 26.70 9.18 1.06
N ALA A 291 26.05 8.22 0.40
CA ALA A 291 25.84 6.85 0.89
C ALA A 291 27.12 6.00 0.93
N SER A 292 28.29 6.60 0.67
CA SER A 292 29.62 5.99 0.83
C SER A 292 30.19 6.12 2.26
N HIS A 293 29.65 7.03 3.07
CA HIS A 293 30.07 7.19 4.47
C HIS A 293 29.20 6.35 5.41
N ILE A 294 29.74 5.21 5.84
CA ILE A 294 29.22 4.41 6.94
C ILE A 294 29.63 5.10 8.26
N PRO A 295 28.71 5.63 9.07
CA PRO A 295 29.02 6.00 10.44
C PRO A 295 29.38 4.72 11.19
N SER A 296 30.47 4.73 11.94
CA SER A 296 30.81 3.64 12.85
C SER A 296 29.62 3.40 13.79
N SER A 297 29.18 2.15 13.79
CA SER A 297 28.20 1.52 14.66
C SER A 297 28.07 2.16 16.03
N ASP A 298 26.86 2.59 16.37
CA ASP A 298 26.29 2.33 17.69
C ASP A 298 24.82 1.89 17.52
N GLU A 299 24.62 0.68 18.01
CA GLU A 299 23.49 -0.25 18.04
C GLU A 299 22.06 0.25 17.75
N SER A 300 21.44 -0.35 16.73
CA SER A 300 20.03 -0.72 16.77
C SER A 300 19.84 -2.05 16.04
N ASP A 301 19.72 -3.12 16.82
CA ASP A 301 19.57 -4.51 16.37
C ASP A 301 18.47 -4.68 15.33
N CYS A 302 18.87 -5.14 14.14
CA CYS A 302 17.99 -5.89 13.26
C CYS A 302 18.25 -7.37 13.56
N ASP A 303 17.32 -8.01 14.26
CA ASP A 303 17.35 -9.44 14.49
C ASP A 303 17.29 -10.16 13.13
N SER A 304 18.45 -10.64 12.71
CA SER A 304 18.58 -11.90 12.01
C SER A 304 18.03 -13.02 12.88
N LEU A 305 17.17 -13.87 12.34
CA LEU A 305 17.02 -15.23 12.85
C LEU A 305 17.29 -16.24 11.73
N PRO A 306 17.81 -17.42 12.10
CA PRO A 306 18.71 -18.21 11.28
C PRO A 306 17.96 -19.10 10.29
N GLU A 307 18.74 -19.57 9.32
CA GLU A 307 18.47 -20.80 8.58
C GLU A 307 18.31 -21.98 9.55
N GLU A 308 17.15 -22.63 9.50
CA GLU A 308 16.99 -24.09 9.38
C GLU A 308 15.74 -24.38 8.54
#